data_AF-A0A645E686-F1
#
_entry.id   AF-A0A645E686-F1
#
_cell.length_a   1.000
_cell.length_b   1.000
_cell.length_c   1.000
_cell.angle_alpha   90.00
_cell.angle_beta   90.00
_cell.angle_gamma   90.00
#
_symmetry.space_group_name_H-M   'P 1'
#
loop_
_entity.id
_entity.type
_entity.pdbx_description
1 polymer ?
#
loop_
_entity_poly.entity_id
_entity_poly.type
_entity_poly.pdbx_seq_one_letter_code
_entity_poly.pdbx_strand_id
1 'polypeptide(L)'
;MTAPDAEVIAAEIRAALEGLDLVGFGRRIIQDAIAEATPSYWDRRAETFEDCRPRPGDWLGTDPTAAQRIDRRCARSAAECRVKAATLRGDDLADPRFAADVALLGEGARRE
;
A
#
# COMPACT_ATOMS: atom_id res chain seq x y z
N MET A 1 25.42 -20.06 -18.88
CA MET A 1 24.03 -20.33 -18.45
C MET A 1 23.14 -19.56 -19.41
N THR A 2 22.58 -20.24 -20.41
CA THR A 2 21.73 -19.64 -21.44
C THR A 2 20.34 -19.39 -20.85
N ALA A 3 19.75 -18.22 -21.11
CA ALA A 3 18.39 -17.95 -20.65
C ALA A 3 17.42 -18.99 -21.27
N PRO A 4 16.44 -19.48 -20.50
CA PRO A 4 15.46 -20.43 -21.03
C PRO A 4 14.70 -19.80 -22.19
N ASP A 5 14.36 -20.63 -23.16
CA ASP A 5 13.56 -20.25 -24.32
C ASP A 5 12.20 -19.68 -23.86
N ALA A 6 11.74 -18.60 -24.48
CA ALA A 6 10.48 -17.95 -24.15
C ALA A 6 9.29 -18.91 -24.27
N GLU A 7 9.35 -19.88 -25.18
CA GLU A 7 8.32 -20.91 -25.32
C GLU A 7 8.26 -21.85 -24.11
N VAL A 8 9.41 -22.19 -23.53
CA VAL A 8 9.50 -23.03 -22.32
C VAL A 8 8.89 -22.29 -21.13
N ILE A 9 9.23 -21.02 -20.94
CA ILE A 9 8.66 -20.19 -19.86
C ILE A 9 7.15 -20.07 -20.01
N ALA A 10 6.64 -19.84 -21.23
CA ALA A 10 5.20 -19.72 -21.47
C ALA A 10 4.46 -21.04 -21.20
N ALA A 11 5.07 -22.18 -21.50
CA ALA A 11 4.52 -23.50 -21.19
C ALA A 11 4.46 -23.75 -19.68
N GLU A 12 5.53 -23.41 -18.95
CA GLU A 12 5.59 -23.53 -17.49
C GLU A 12 4.55 -22.63 -16.80
N ILE A 13 4.40 -21.38 -17.26
CA ILE A 13 3.36 -20.48 -16.76
C ILE A 13 1.98 -21.09 -17.02
N ARG A 14 1.71 -21.60 -18.23
CA ARG A 14 0.40 -22.19 -18.55
C ARG A 14 0.09 -23.40 -17.66
N ALA A 15 1.08 -24.28 -17.44
CA ALA A 15 0.94 -25.41 -16.53
C ALA A 15 0.72 -24.95 -15.08
N ALA A 16 1.43 -23.93 -14.62
CA ALA A 16 1.25 -23.37 -13.28
C ALA A 16 -0.11 -22.69 -13.07
N LEU A 17 -0.73 -22.19 -14.14
CA LEU A 17 -2.06 -21.59 -14.12
C LEU A 17 -3.19 -22.61 -14.31
N GLU A 18 -2.86 -23.87 -14.61
CA GLU A 18 -3.86 -24.91 -14.84
C GLU A 18 -4.69 -25.18 -13.56
N GLY A 19 -6.02 -25.20 -13.69
CA GLY A 19 -6.93 -25.37 -12.56
C GLY A 19 -7.16 -24.12 -11.71
N LEU A 20 -6.49 -23.00 -12.00
CA LEU A 20 -6.77 -21.72 -11.34
C LEU A 20 -7.97 -21.01 -11.99
N ASP A 21 -8.83 -20.39 -11.17
CA ASP A 21 -9.92 -19.56 -11.64
C ASP A 21 -9.42 -18.18 -12.10
N LEU A 22 -8.87 -18.13 -13.32
CA LEU A 22 -8.36 -16.89 -13.92
C LEU A 22 -9.46 -15.85 -14.17
N VAL A 23 -10.71 -16.30 -14.36
CA VAL A 23 -11.86 -15.39 -14.55
C VAL A 23 -12.20 -14.70 -13.23
N GLY A 24 -12.28 -15.45 -12.14
CA GLY A 24 -12.47 -14.92 -10.79
C GLY A 24 -11.34 -13.99 -10.38
N PHE A 25 -10.08 -14.36 -10.67
CA PHE A 25 -8.92 -13.51 -10.47
C PHE A 25 -9.01 -12.21 -11.27
N GLY A 26 -9.28 -12.29 -12.58
CA GLY A 26 -9.44 -11.12 -13.44
C GLY A 26 -10.54 -10.17 -12.95
N ARG A 27 -11.68 -10.72 -12.52
CA ARG A 27 -12.76 -9.93 -11.91
C ARG A 27 -12.30 -9.20 -10.65
N ARG A 28 -11.54 -9.87 -9.78
CA ARG A 28 -11.01 -9.26 -8.56
C ARG A 28 -10.06 -8.11 -8.88
N ILE A 29 -9.14 -8.31 -9.81
CA ILE A 29 -8.20 -7.27 -10.26
C ILE A 29 -8.93 -6.03 -10.78
N ILE A 30 -9.96 -6.22 -11.62
CA ILE A 30 -10.77 -5.11 -12.14
C ILE A 30 -11.51 -4.39 -11.01
N GLN A 31 -12.08 -5.13 -10.05
CA GLN A 31 -12.76 -4.54 -8.89
C GLN A 31 -11.80 -3.71 -8.02
N ASP A 32 -10.61 -4.24 -7.74
CA ASP A 32 -9.61 -3.53 -6.96
C ASP A 32 -9.13 -2.26 -7.70
N ALA A 33 -8.89 -2.35 -9.02
CA ALA A 33 -8.51 -1.19 -9.82
C ALA A 33 -9.59 -0.09 -9.83
N ILE A 34 -10.88 -0.46 -9.94
CA ILE A 34 -11.99 0.49 -9.87
C ILE A 34 -12.07 1.12 -8.47
N ALA A 35 -11.90 0.33 -7.41
CA ALA A 35 -11.91 0.85 -6.05
C ALA A 35 -10.76 1.85 -5.81
N GLU A 36 -9.55 1.49 -6.21
CA GLU A 36 -8.33 2.31 -6.11
C GLU A 36 -8.36 3.58 -6.97
N ALA A 37 -9.25 3.66 -7.96
CA ALA A 37 -9.47 4.89 -8.71
C ALA A 37 -10.27 5.96 -7.93
N THR A 38 -10.83 5.62 -6.76
CA THR A 38 -11.67 6.54 -5.99
C THR A 38 -10.96 7.10 -4.75
N PRO A 39 -11.09 8.40 -4.44
CA PRO A 39 -10.53 8.97 -3.21
C PRO A 39 -11.03 8.28 -1.94
N SER A 40 -12.33 7.95 -1.89
CA SER A 40 -12.97 7.35 -0.72
C SER A 40 -12.41 5.97 -0.31
N TYR A 41 -11.84 5.22 -1.26
CA TYR A 41 -11.13 4.00 -0.95
C TYR A 41 -9.84 4.29 -0.17
N TRP A 42 -9.08 5.28 -0.62
CA TRP A 42 -7.82 5.67 0.01
C TRP A 42 -8.04 6.32 1.38
N ASP A 43 -9.08 7.13 1.56
CA ASP A 43 -9.42 7.70 2.86
C ASP A 43 -9.70 6.59 3.89
N ARG A 44 -10.56 5.61 3.55
CA ARG A 44 -10.85 4.45 4.42
C ARG A 44 -9.62 3.59 4.69
N ARG A 45 -8.74 3.44 3.69
CA ARG A 45 -7.49 2.71 3.85
C ARG A 45 -6.52 3.45 4.80
N ALA A 46 -6.48 4.77 4.75
CA ALA A 46 -5.71 5.58 5.70
C ALA A 46 -6.21 5.39 7.14
N GLU A 47 -7.53 5.42 7.35
CA GLU A 47 -8.16 5.14 8.65
C GLU A 47 -7.76 3.76 9.17
N THR A 48 -7.76 2.73 8.31
CA THR A 48 -7.32 1.38 8.70
C THR A 48 -5.89 1.37 9.26
N PHE A 49 -4.97 2.14 8.66
CA PHE A 49 -3.60 2.25 9.17
C PHE A 49 -3.52 3.04 10.48
N GLU A 50 -4.30 4.11 10.64
CA GLU A 50 -4.39 4.84 11.89
C GLU A 50 -4.95 3.97 13.03
N ASP A 51 -5.96 3.15 12.75
CA ASP A 51 -6.54 2.21 13.72
C ASP A 51 -5.54 1.13 14.14
N CYS A 52 -4.60 0.77 13.26
CA CYS A 52 -3.53 -0.17 13.52
C CYS A 52 -2.33 0.45 14.26
N ARG A 53 -2.38 1.75 14.62
CA ARG A 53 -1.30 2.37 15.40
C ARG A 53 -1.32 1.85 16.84
N PRO A 54 -0.15 1.62 17.44
CA PRO A 54 -0.08 1.10 18.81
C PRO A 54 -0.71 2.07 19.81
N ARG A 55 -1.50 1.52 20.74
CA ARG A 55 -2.14 2.26 21.83
C ARG A 55 -1.43 1.96 23.15
N PRO A 56 -1.53 2.85 24.15
CA PRO A 56 -1.03 2.57 25.49
C PRO A 56 -1.66 1.28 26.05
N GLY A 57 -0.82 0.32 26.43
CA GLY A 57 -1.25 -0.97 26.95
C GLY A 57 -1.32 -2.11 25.93
N ASP A 58 -1.09 -1.83 24.64
CA ASP A 58 -0.98 -2.88 23.63
C ASP A 58 0.26 -3.75 23.88
N TRP A 59 0.09 -5.07 23.78
CA TRP A 59 1.22 -6.00 23.80
C TRP A 59 1.84 -6.08 22.40
N LEU A 60 3.12 -5.71 22.29
CA LEU A 60 3.85 -5.64 21.01
C LEU A 60 5.10 -6.54 20.99
N GLY A 61 5.14 -7.54 21.87
CA GLY A 61 6.28 -8.41 22.06
C GLY A 61 7.33 -7.84 23.01
N THR A 62 8.55 -8.36 22.91
CA THR A 62 9.67 -8.05 23.81
C THR A 62 10.59 -6.94 23.30
N ASP A 63 10.46 -6.55 22.04
CA ASP A 63 11.27 -5.49 21.43
C ASP A 63 10.77 -4.10 21.90
N PRO A 64 11.58 -3.34 22.66
CA PRO A 64 11.18 -2.05 23.19
C PRO A 64 10.97 -0.98 22.09
N THR A 65 11.48 -1.22 20.88
CA THR A 65 11.34 -0.31 19.73
C THR A 65 10.16 -0.67 18.83
N ALA A 66 9.48 -1.79 19.08
CA ALA A 66 8.41 -2.30 18.23
C ALA A 66 7.27 -1.28 18.08
N ALA A 67 6.89 -0.62 19.18
CA ALA A 67 5.87 0.43 19.18
C ALA A 67 6.21 1.55 18.19
N GLN A 68 7.39 2.16 18.32
CA GLN A 68 7.82 3.24 17.42
C GLN A 68 7.94 2.78 15.96
N ARG A 69 8.44 1.57 15.72
CA ARG A 69 8.58 1.05 14.35
C ARG A 69 7.21 0.83 13.69
N ILE A 70 6.27 0.23 14.41
CA ILE A 70 4.91 0.01 13.92
C ILE A 70 4.20 1.35 13.72
N ASP A 71 4.25 2.24 14.72
CA ASP A 71 3.66 3.57 14.64
C ASP A 71 4.17 4.34 13.41
N ARG A 72 5.49 4.40 13.23
CA ARG A 72 6.10 5.07 12.07
C ARG A 72 5.66 4.45 10.74
N ARG A 73 5.60 3.12 10.66
CA ARG A 73 5.14 2.43 9.43
C ARG A 73 3.68 2.75 9.14
N CYS A 74 2.81 2.61 10.14
CA CYS A 74 1.38 2.86 10.01
C CYS A 74 1.09 4.31 9.66
N ALA A 75 1.72 5.27 10.36
CA ALA A 75 1.60 6.69 10.07
C ALA A 75 2.04 7.01 8.63
N ARG A 76 3.16 6.42 8.17
CA ARG A 76 3.63 6.61 6.79
C ARG A 76 2.62 6.07 5.78
N SER A 77 2.13 4.86 5.96
CA SER A 77 1.13 4.28 5.05
C SER A 77 -0.18 5.06 5.06
N ALA A 78 -0.60 5.61 6.21
CA ALA A 78 -1.74 6.50 6.28
C ALA A 78 -1.52 7.78 5.47
N ALA A 79 -0.35 8.41 5.59
CA ALA A 79 0.01 9.60 4.82
C ALA A 79 0.06 9.32 3.30
N GLU A 80 0.62 8.19 2.87
CA GLU A 80 0.62 7.77 1.45
C GLU A 80 -0.82 7.67 0.92
N CYS A 81 -1.72 7.09 1.70
CA CYS A 81 -3.13 6.98 1.34
C CYS A 81 -3.82 8.36 1.28
N ARG A 82 -3.60 9.25 2.26
CA ARG A 82 -4.19 10.61 2.24
C ARG A 82 -3.71 11.45 1.07
N VAL A 83 -2.40 11.42 0.78
CA VAL A 83 -1.83 12.13 -0.38
C VAL A 83 -2.37 11.57 -1.68
N LYS A 84 -2.55 10.25 -1.79
CA LYS A 84 -3.18 9.63 -2.96
C LYS A 84 -4.64 10.06 -3.12
N ALA A 85 -5.41 10.08 -2.04
CA ALA A 85 -6.80 10.54 -2.03
C ALA A 85 -6.90 12.02 -2.45
N ALA A 86 -6.04 12.87 -1.90
CA ALA A 86 -5.95 14.29 -2.24
C ALA A 86 -5.59 14.52 -3.71
N THR A 87 -4.60 13.77 -4.21
CA THR A 87 -4.24 13.78 -5.64
C THR A 87 -5.44 13.43 -6.54
N LEU A 88 -6.19 12.39 -6.18
CA LEU A 88 -7.37 11.97 -6.96
C LEU A 88 -8.53 12.97 -6.89
N ARG A 89 -8.63 13.74 -5.80
CA ARG A 89 -9.58 14.87 -5.69
C ARG A 89 -9.15 16.10 -6.50
N GLY A 90 -7.87 16.18 -6.88
CA GLY A 90 -7.28 17.37 -7.50
C GLY A 90 -6.94 18.46 -6.48
N ASP A 91 -6.74 18.08 -5.21
CA ASP A 91 -6.36 19.01 -4.15
C ASP A 91 -4.94 19.56 -4.37
N ASP A 92 -4.68 20.79 -3.92
CA ASP A 92 -3.33 21.37 -3.90
C ASP A 92 -2.53 20.80 -2.73
N LEU A 93 -1.55 19.93 -3.02
CA LEU A 93 -0.68 19.33 -2.01
C LEU A 93 0.29 20.31 -1.35
N ALA A 94 0.42 21.54 -1.86
CA ALA A 94 1.15 22.62 -1.20
C ALA A 94 0.33 23.29 -0.08
N ASP A 95 -0.98 23.00 0.02
CA ASP A 95 -1.82 23.48 1.11
C ASP A 95 -1.27 22.98 2.47
N PRO A 96 -1.13 23.87 3.48
CA PRO A 96 -0.65 23.51 4.81
C PRO A 96 -1.37 22.32 5.46
N ARG A 97 -2.62 22.04 5.09
CA ARG A 97 -3.38 20.88 5.59
C ARG A 97 -2.72 19.54 5.25
N PHE A 98 -1.93 19.46 4.18
CA PHE A 98 -1.21 18.25 3.77
C PHE A 98 0.27 18.25 4.17
N ALA A 99 0.77 19.33 4.78
CA ALA A 99 2.20 19.49 5.05
C ALA A 99 2.78 18.37 5.92
N ALA A 100 2.03 17.90 6.92
CA ALA A 100 2.45 16.81 7.79
C ALA A 100 2.59 15.48 7.02
N ASP A 101 1.60 15.14 6.18
CA ASP A 101 1.63 13.93 5.38
C ASP A 101 2.79 13.99 4.36
N VAL A 102 2.94 15.10 3.63
CA VAL A 102 4.02 15.29 2.65
C VAL A 102 5.41 15.24 3.30
N ALA A 103 5.57 15.85 4.47
CA ALA A 103 6.83 15.78 5.23
C ALA A 103 7.20 14.34 5.59
N LEU A 104 6.23 13.56 6.08
CA LEU A 104 6.41 12.16 6.45
C LEU A 104 6.88 11.30 5.27
N LEU A 105 6.40 11.59 4.06
CA LEU A 105 6.86 10.91 2.83
C LEU A 105 8.27 11.33 2.42
N GLY A 106 8.61 12.62 2.60
CA GLY A 106 9.95 13.15 2.30
C GLY A 106 11.06 12.71 3.27
N GLU A 107 10.72 12.20 4.45
CA GLU A 107 11.70 11.66 5.43
C GLU A 107 12.24 10.26 5.07
N GLY A 108 11.51 9.50 4.26
CA GLY A 108 11.92 8.17 3.78
C GLY A 108 12.88 8.23 2.58
N ALA A 109 12.63 9.14 1.64
CA ALA A 109 13.40 9.28 0.39
C ALA A 109 14.84 9.82 0.58
N ARG A 110 15.19 10.30 1.79
CA ARG A 110 16.52 10.85 2.11
C ARG A 110 17.47 9.82 2.77
N ARG A 111 17.08 8.55 2.85
CA ARG A 111 17.87 7.47 3.49
C ARG A 111 18.20 6.32 2.53
N GLU A 112 18.11 6.54 1.24
CA GLU A 112 18.56 5.65 0.15
C GLU A 112 19.71 6.33 -0.61
#